data_AF-A0A947RPM4-F1
#
_entry.id   AF-A0A947RPM4-F1
#
_cell.length_a   1.000
_cell.length_b   1.000
_cell.length_c   1.000
_cell.angle_alpha   90.00
_cell.angle_beta   90.00
_cell.angle_gamma   90.00
#
_symmetry.space_group_name_H-M   'P 1'
#
loop_
_entity.id
_entity.type
_entity.pdbx_description
1 polymer ?
#
loop_
_entity_poly.entity_id
_entity_poly.type
_entity_poly.pdbx_seq_one_letter_code
_entity_poly.pdbx_strand_id
1 'polypeptide(L)'
;HPTASPDVLCWLWRARHTDTKTAATLIALPGLDTGRVLFGLLELMDATGRMTALSDDKRLRKVIDQAQETLSLQDGEPIRRYIAKIDKPDAHALKDRIEASGGLRPSTRTSLLTFLRGAHPEIFVEGARPWEEDVYYTTESGLNRRQGELDHLVQDALPAVAKQIGEAASHGDLSENAEYTAALEKRDQITSTATRIESELAKAKMIDPEMARTDFVNIGTRVLVRDLVSEREENLTFLGVWDSAPESGVLSYNAPLALAFMGNRVGDQVEYGKEGERRRWEIVAIEPAI
;
A
#
# COMPACT_ATOMS: atom_id res chain seq x y z
N HIS A 1 27.38 -2.24 -6.12
CA HIS A 1 28.36 -2.89 -5.23
C HIS A 1 29.17 -1.81 -4.49
N PRO A 2 29.45 -1.97 -3.18
CA PRO A 2 29.55 -0.89 -2.18
C PRO A 2 30.84 -0.07 -2.34
N THR A 3 30.87 0.88 -3.26
CA THR A 3 32.14 1.43 -3.78
C THR A 3 32.38 2.90 -3.48
N ALA A 4 31.41 3.61 -2.89
CA ALA A 4 31.68 4.94 -2.38
C ALA A 4 32.10 4.82 -0.91
N SER A 5 33.39 5.10 -0.63
CA SER A 5 33.85 5.29 0.74
C SER A 5 32.92 6.30 1.44
N PRO A 6 32.49 6.06 2.69
CA PRO A 6 31.71 7.02 3.48
C PRO A 6 32.26 8.44 3.42
N ASP A 7 33.59 8.55 3.42
CA ASP A 7 34.30 9.82 3.32
C ASP A 7 34.07 10.53 2.00
N VAL A 8 33.98 9.77 0.89
CA VAL A 8 33.73 10.32 -0.45
C VAL A 8 32.32 10.86 -0.56
N LEU A 9 31.30 10.14 -0.07
CA LEU A 9 29.92 10.64 -0.09
C LEU A 9 29.76 11.87 0.81
N CYS A 10 30.34 11.83 2.01
CA CYS A 10 30.28 12.97 2.92
C CYS A 10 31.01 14.19 2.36
N TRP A 11 32.17 13.98 1.73
CA TRP A 11 32.93 15.04 1.07
C TRP A 11 32.17 15.61 -0.13
N LEU A 12 31.61 14.76 -1.00
CA LEU A 12 30.84 15.18 -2.17
C LEU A 12 29.66 16.05 -1.77
N TRP A 13 28.94 15.66 -0.71
CA TRP A 13 27.84 16.46 -0.19
C TRP A 13 28.29 17.83 0.32
N ARG A 14 29.33 17.86 1.17
CA ARG A 14 29.85 19.12 1.72
C ARG A 14 30.36 20.03 0.62
N ALA A 15 31.19 19.52 -0.28
CA ALA A 15 31.80 20.28 -1.37
C ALA A 15 30.77 20.92 -2.31
N ARG A 16 29.60 20.29 -2.51
CA ARG A 16 28.49 20.85 -3.29
C ARG A 16 27.78 22.03 -2.64
N HIS A 17 27.86 22.15 -1.33
CA HIS A 17 27.02 23.07 -0.56
C HIS A 17 27.81 24.13 0.22
N THR A 18 29.14 24.00 0.32
CA THR A 18 30.00 24.96 1.02
C THR A 18 31.01 25.68 0.13
N ASP A 19 31.55 25.04 -0.92
CA ASP A 19 32.57 25.64 -1.79
C ASP A 19 31.99 26.00 -3.15
N THR A 20 31.93 27.30 -3.47
CA THR A 20 31.29 27.80 -4.70
C THR A 20 32.02 27.40 -5.98
N LYS A 21 33.35 27.25 -5.97
CA LYS A 21 34.12 26.83 -7.17
C LYS A 21 34.03 25.33 -7.39
N THR A 22 34.18 24.56 -6.32
CA THR A 22 34.08 23.09 -6.39
C THR A 22 32.63 22.67 -6.65
N ALA A 23 31.64 23.33 -6.07
CA ALA A 23 30.22 23.06 -6.31
C ALA A 23 29.85 23.23 -7.78
N ALA A 24 30.27 24.32 -8.43
CA ALA A 24 29.97 24.55 -9.84
C ALA A 24 30.52 23.41 -10.74
N THR A 25 31.74 22.94 -10.43
CA THR A 25 32.37 21.83 -11.14
C THR A 25 31.62 20.51 -10.90
N LEU A 26 31.27 20.22 -9.64
CA LEU A 26 30.57 18.99 -9.26
C LEU A 26 29.13 18.93 -9.79
N ILE A 27 28.43 20.05 -9.84
CA ILE A 27 27.07 20.15 -10.38
C ILE A 27 27.06 19.93 -11.90
N ALA A 28 28.13 20.35 -12.59
CA ALA A 28 28.27 20.17 -14.03
C ALA A 28 28.60 18.72 -14.45
N LEU A 29 28.94 17.83 -13.51
CA LEU A 29 29.27 16.43 -13.82
C LEU A 29 27.99 15.62 -14.12
N PRO A 30 27.87 15.05 -15.33
CA PRO A 30 26.71 14.24 -15.69
C PRO A 30 26.64 12.97 -14.83
N GLY A 31 25.46 12.68 -14.30
CA GLY A 31 25.21 11.51 -13.47
C GLY A 31 25.66 11.62 -12.01
N LEU A 32 26.08 12.80 -11.55
CA LEU A 32 26.38 13.09 -10.16
C LEU A 32 25.54 14.29 -9.69
N ASP A 33 24.21 14.14 -9.73
CA ASP A 33 23.28 15.15 -9.21
C ASP A 33 23.18 15.08 -7.68
N THR A 34 22.58 16.13 -7.09
CA THR A 34 22.38 16.24 -5.64
C THR A 34 21.55 15.08 -5.08
N GLY A 35 20.56 14.60 -5.83
CA GLY A 35 19.72 13.48 -5.46
C GLY A 35 20.53 12.20 -5.30
N ARG A 36 21.30 11.83 -6.32
CA ARG A 36 22.17 10.64 -6.24
C ARG A 36 23.11 10.65 -5.03
N VAL A 37 23.69 11.79 -4.67
CA VAL A 37 24.57 11.89 -3.49
C VAL A 37 23.77 11.74 -2.19
N LEU A 38 22.61 12.41 -2.06
CA LEU A 38 21.72 12.27 -0.90
C LEU A 38 21.24 10.83 -0.72
N PHE A 39 20.81 10.20 -1.82
CA PHE A 39 20.34 8.82 -1.86
C PHE A 39 21.48 7.87 -1.45
N GLY A 40 22.69 8.06 -1.98
CA GLY A 40 23.86 7.29 -1.56
C GLY A 40 24.18 7.42 -0.06
N LEU A 41 24.04 8.62 0.51
CA LEU A 41 24.21 8.84 1.96
C LEU A 41 23.17 8.09 2.79
N LEU A 42 21.90 8.18 2.43
CA LEU A 42 20.82 7.49 3.14
C LEU A 42 20.96 5.97 3.07
N GLU A 43 21.36 5.44 1.91
CA GLU A 43 21.59 4.00 1.72
C GLU A 43 22.79 3.49 2.53
N LEU A 44 23.88 4.28 2.58
CA LEU A 44 25.01 3.99 3.45
C LEU A 44 24.58 3.95 4.92
N MET A 45 23.79 4.93 5.37
CA MET A 45 23.31 5.00 6.74
C MET A 45 22.36 3.85 7.09
N ASP A 46 21.53 3.44 6.14
CA ASP A 46 20.65 2.30 6.30
C ASP A 46 21.44 0.98 6.46
N ALA A 47 22.35 0.71 5.52
CA ALA A 47 23.20 -0.48 5.56
C ALA A 47 24.07 -0.54 6.82
N THR A 48 24.73 0.58 7.17
CA THR A 48 25.58 0.65 8.37
C THR A 48 24.77 0.59 9.66
N GLY A 49 23.58 1.22 9.71
CA GLY A 49 22.67 1.16 10.85
C GLY A 49 22.23 -0.27 11.17
N ARG A 50 21.82 -1.04 10.15
CA ARG A 50 21.49 -2.47 10.31
C ARG A 50 22.66 -3.27 10.85
N MET A 51 23.87 -3.03 10.34
CA MET A 51 25.08 -3.72 10.82
C MET A 51 25.43 -3.36 12.27
N THR A 52 25.26 -2.10 12.68
CA THR A 52 25.49 -1.69 14.09
C THR A 52 24.49 -2.28 15.06
N ALA A 53 23.27 -2.62 14.62
CA ALA A 53 22.31 -3.33 15.45
C ALA A 53 22.73 -4.79 15.72
N LEU A 54 23.54 -5.37 14.82
CA LEU A 54 24.04 -6.74 14.92
C LEU A 54 25.44 -6.84 15.56
N SER A 55 26.20 -5.73 15.61
CA SER A 55 27.57 -5.69 16.11
C SER A 55 27.91 -4.31 16.69
N ASP A 56 28.49 -4.25 17.90
CA ASP A 56 28.97 -3.02 18.52
C ASP A 56 30.33 -2.57 17.94
N ASP A 57 30.36 -2.27 16.63
CA ASP A 57 31.55 -1.77 15.95
C ASP A 57 31.63 -0.25 16.01
N LYS A 58 32.63 0.24 16.77
CA LYS A 58 32.94 1.67 16.92
C LYS A 58 33.24 2.38 15.60
N ARG A 59 33.77 1.68 14.59
CA ARG A 59 34.07 2.25 13.26
C ARG A 59 32.78 2.56 12.51
N LEU A 60 31.81 1.65 12.56
CA LEU A 60 30.51 1.85 11.91
C LEU A 60 29.72 2.98 12.56
N ARG A 61 29.77 3.11 13.89
CA ARG A 61 29.20 4.27 14.61
C ARG A 61 29.78 5.60 14.13
N LYS A 62 31.11 5.68 13.98
CA LYS A 62 31.79 6.87 13.47
C LYS A 62 31.32 7.26 12.06
N VAL A 63 31.11 6.27 11.19
CA VAL A 63 30.57 6.49 9.84
C VAL A 63 29.15 7.07 9.89
N ILE A 64 28.29 6.51 10.73
CA ILE A 64 26.91 7.01 10.91
C ILE A 64 26.93 8.44 11.44
N ASP A 65 27.75 8.74 12.46
CA ASP A 65 27.85 10.09 13.02
C ASP A 65 28.34 11.10 11.99
N GLN A 66 29.34 10.75 11.19
CA GLN A 66 29.85 11.62 10.12
C GLN A 66 28.78 11.88 9.03
N ALA A 67 27.97 10.88 8.69
CA ALA A 67 26.86 11.03 7.76
C ALA A 67 25.73 11.90 8.35
N GLN A 68 25.41 11.73 9.63
CA GLN A 68 24.44 12.56 10.37
C GLN A 68 24.83 14.04 10.39
N GLU A 69 26.08 14.34 10.72
CA GLU A 69 26.63 15.70 10.69
C GLU A 69 26.56 16.30 9.29
N THR A 70 26.82 15.47 8.27
CA THR A 70 26.79 15.88 6.87
C THR A 70 25.37 16.24 6.42
N LEU A 71 24.36 15.46 6.79
CA LEU A 71 22.96 15.77 6.50
C LEU A 71 22.46 17.02 7.25
N SER A 72 23.04 17.29 8.42
CA SER A 72 22.71 18.47 9.23
C SER A 72 23.44 19.75 8.79
N LEU A 73 24.22 19.70 7.71
CA LEU A 73 24.95 20.84 7.17
C LEU A 73 24.00 22.02 6.90
N GLN A 74 24.39 23.22 7.37
CA GLN A 74 23.59 24.45 7.23
C GLN A 74 22.13 24.25 7.71
N ASP A 75 21.96 23.58 8.85
CA ASP A 75 20.64 23.27 9.44
C ASP A 75 19.69 22.51 8.50
N GLY A 76 20.26 21.73 7.58
CA GLY A 76 19.53 20.93 6.59
C GLY A 76 19.03 21.72 5.37
N GLU A 77 19.42 22.98 5.21
CA GLU A 77 19.04 23.84 4.08
C GLU A 77 19.29 23.20 2.70
N PRO A 78 20.43 22.52 2.44
CA PRO A 78 20.64 21.84 1.16
C PRO A 78 19.58 20.77 0.86
N ILE A 79 19.15 20.02 1.88
CA ILE A 79 18.13 18.98 1.74
C ILE A 79 16.77 19.63 1.49
N ARG A 80 16.43 20.71 2.22
CA ARG A 80 15.18 21.45 2.01
C ARG A 80 15.07 21.99 0.59
N ARG A 81 16.16 22.56 0.06
CA ARG A 81 16.19 23.07 -1.32
C ARG A 81 16.08 21.97 -2.36
N TYR A 82 16.65 20.80 -2.08
CA TYR A 82 16.48 19.63 -2.94
C TYR A 82 15.03 19.17 -2.92
N ILE A 83 14.46 18.96 -1.73
CA ILE A 83 13.06 18.60 -1.51
C ILE A 83 12.11 19.57 -2.22
N ALA A 84 12.36 20.88 -2.20
CA ALA A 84 11.48 21.84 -2.87
C ALA A 84 11.46 21.76 -4.41
N LYS A 85 12.35 20.96 -5.02
CA LYS A 85 12.56 20.91 -6.49
C LYS A 85 12.29 19.55 -7.12
N ILE A 86 12.15 18.50 -6.32
CA ILE A 86 11.91 17.15 -6.82
C ILE A 86 10.46 16.98 -7.25
N ASP A 87 10.20 15.99 -8.10
CA ASP A 87 8.84 15.63 -8.51
C ASP A 87 8.19 14.63 -7.52
N LYS A 88 6.91 14.33 -7.73
CA LYS A 88 6.13 13.40 -6.88
C LYS A 88 6.80 12.01 -6.76
N PRO A 89 7.26 11.35 -7.86
CA PRO A 89 8.00 10.09 -7.78
C PRO A 89 9.28 10.15 -6.92
N ASP A 90 10.13 11.16 -7.13
CA ASP A 90 11.38 11.32 -6.38
C ASP A 90 11.12 11.65 -4.91
N ALA A 91 10.06 12.40 -4.62
CA ALA A 91 9.62 12.71 -3.27
C ALA A 91 9.16 11.44 -2.53
N HIS A 92 8.40 10.55 -3.19
CA HIS A 92 8.06 9.23 -2.63
C HIS A 92 9.29 8.38 -2.36
N ALA A 93 10.21 8.27 -3.33
CA ALA A 93 11.43 7.48 -3.18
C ALA A 93 12.31 8.01 -2.02
N LEU A 94 12.37 9.33 -1.84
CA LEU A 94 13.06 9.96 -0.73
C LEU A 94 12.37 9.68 0.62
N LYS A 95 11.03 9.76 0.70
CA LYS A 95 10.24 9.42 1.89
C LYS A 95 10.56 8.01 2.38
N ASP A 96 10.46 7.03 1.48
CA ASP A 96 10.70 5.63 1.77
C ASP A 96 12.12 5.39 2.30
N ARG A 97 13.13 6.02 1.69
CA ARG A 97 14.53 5.92 2.13
C ARG A 97 14.78 6.56 3.50
N ILE A 98 14.10 7.67 3.81
CA ILE A 98 14.18 8.30 5.14
C ILE A 98 13.54 7.40 6.21
N GLU A 99 12.41 6.76 5.89
CA GLU A 99 11.70 5.86 6.80
C GLU A 99 12.49 4.56 7.03
N ALA A 100 13.02 3.96 5.96
CA ALA A 100 13.77 2.71 6.02
C ALA A 100 15.15 2.85 6.65
N SER A 101 15.78 4.03 6.61
CA SER A 101 17.17 4.20 7.03
C SER A 101 17.38 3.97 8.53
N GLY A 102 17.96 2.81 8.86
CA GLY A 102 18.28 2.39 10.23
C GLY A 102 19.31 3.27 10.95
N GLY A 103 20.23 3.90 10.21
CA GLY A 103 21.24 4.81 10.77
C GLY A 103 20.74 6.24 11.00
N LEU A 104 19.48 6.55 10.70
CA LEU A 104 18.92 7.88 10.96
C LEU A 104 18.55 8.05 12.44
N ARG A 105 19.09 9.09 13.09
CA ARG A 105 18.64 9.54 14.41
C ARG A 105 17.13 9.88 14.34
N PRO A 106 16.33 9.52 15.37
CA PRO A 106 14.90 9.77 15.36
C PRO A 106 14.54 11.25 15.10
N SER A 107 15.27 12.18 15.71
CA SER A 107 15.05 13.63 15.51
C SER A 107 15.32 14.07 14.08
N THR A 108 16.41 13.61 13.46
CA THR A 108 16.74 13.89 12.06
C THR A 108 15.67 13.34 11.13
N ARG A 109 15.23 12.09 11.36
CA ARG A 109 14.13 11.48 10.59
C ARG A 109 12.86 12.33 10.65
N THR A 110 12.42 12.69 11.86
CA THR A 110 11.23 13.53 12.06
C THR A 110 11.37 14.87 11.34
N SER A 111 12.54 15.52 11.44
CA SER A 111 12.82 16.80 10.77
C SER A 111 12.71 16.69 9.26
N LEU A 112 13.33 15.67 8.66
CA LEU A 112 13.31 15.44 7.21
C LEU A 112 11.89 15.14 6.70
N LEU A 113 11.15 14.26 7.39
CA LEU A 113 9.76 13.97 7.04
C LEU A 113 8.86 15.20 7.19
N THR A 114 9.15 16.08 8.16
CA THR A 114 8.41 17.34 8.33
C THR A 114 8.65 18.28 7.14
N PHE A 115 9.89 18.42 6.67
CA PHE A 115 10.18 19.23 5.47
C PHE A 115 9.53 18.64 4.22
N LEU A 116 9.62 17.32 4.06
CA LEU A 116 9.04 16.63 2.94
C LEU A 116 7.51 16.76 2.93
N ARG A 117 6.85 16.70 4.09
CA ARG A 117 5.40 16.95 4.22
C ARG A 117 5.01 18.39 3.89
N GLY A 118 5.85 19.35 4.26
CA GLY A 118 5.61 20.75 3.94
C GLY A 118 5.71 21.06 2.43
N ALA A 119 6.64 20.40 1.72
CA ALA A 119 6.87 20.62 0.29
C ALA A 119 5.99 19.74 -0.61
N HIS A 120 5.70 18.51 -0.16
CA HIS A 120 4.95 17.49 -0.88
C HIS A 120 3.86 16.88 0.01
N PRO A 121 2.85 17.64 0.46
CA PRO A 121 1.78 17.09 1.29
C PRO A 121 1.05 15.91 0.62
N GLU A 122 0.98 15.90 -0.72
CA GLU A 122 0.33 14.87 -1.53
C GLU A 122 0.93 13.47 -1.39
N ILE A 123 2.23 13.36 -1.07
CA ILE A 123 2.88 12.05 -0.88
C ILE A 123 2.73 11.53 0.54
N PHE A 124 2.41 12.44 1.48
CA PHE A 124 2.01 12.13 2.83
C PHE A 124 0.51 11.97 2.84
N VAL A 125 0.03 10.94 2.13
CA VAL A 125 -1.29 10.40 2.42
C VAL A 125 -1.24 9.98 3.88
N GLU A 126 -1.87 10.79 4.74
CA GLU A 126 -1.96 10.56 6.18
C GLU A 126 -2.57 9.19 6.41
N GLY A 127 -1.75 8.17 6.70
CA GLY A 127 -2.12 7.00 7.48
C GLY A 127 -3.33 6.17 7.05
N ALA A 128 -4.03 6.48 5.96
CA ALA A 128 -5.14 5.71 5.47
C ALA A 128 -4.55 4.60 4.64
N ARG A 129 -4.21 3.50 5.31
CA ARG A 129 -4.20 2.20 4.68
C ARG A 129 -5.62 2.01 4.15
N PRO A 130 -5.87 2.08 2.83
CA PRO A 130 -7.25 2.10 2.33
C PRO A 130 -8.04 0.86 2.80
N TRP A 131 -7.34 -0.24 3.04
CA TRP A 131 -7.87 -1.47 3.60
C TRP A 131 -8.22 -1.44 5.11
N GLU A 132 -7.97 -0.34 5.82
CA GLU A 132 -8.35 -0.10 7.22
C GLU A 132 -9.55 0.86 7.35
N GLU A 133 -10.03 1.45 6.25
CA GLU A 133 -11.23 2.28 6.23
C GLU A 133 -12.51 1.42 6.11
N ASP A 134 -13.64 1.90 6.67
CA ASP A 134 -14.98 1.35 6.42
C ASP A 134 -15.51 1.82 5.05
N VAL A 135 -14.78 1.45 4.01
CA VAL A 135 -15.01 1.80 2.60
C VAL A 135 -14.91 0.53 1.77
N TYR A 136 -15.77 0.37 0.77
CA TYR A 136 -15.72 -0.75 -0.19
C TYR A 136 -15.02 -0.31 -1.47
N TYR A 137 -13.72 -0.63 -1.59
CA TYR A 137 -13.02 -0.41 -2.85
C TYR A 137 -13.44 -1.45 -3.89
N THR A 138 -13.69 -1.03 -5.13
CA THR A 138 -14.08 -1.95 -6.22
C THR A 138 -13.69 -1.43 -7.60
N THR A 139 -13.63 -2.31 -8.60
CA THR A 139 -13.50 -1.91 -10.00
C THR A 139 -14.85 -1.42 -10.56
N GLU A 140 -14.82 -0.74 -11.70
CA GLU A 140 -16.05 -0.36 -12.43
C GLU A 140 -16.94 -1.57 -12.73
N SER A 141 -16.34 -2.71 -13.13
CA SER A 141 -17.08 -3.94 -13.37
C SER A 141 -17.74 -4.49 -12.11
N GLY A 142 -17.02 -4.44 -10.98
CA GLY A 142 -17.53 -4.83 -9.66
C GLY A 142 -18.71 -3.98 -9.22
N LEU A 143 -18.59 -2.66 -9.35
CA LEU A 143 -19.63 -1.70 -9.04
C LEU A 143 -20.89 -1.94 -9.88
N ASN A 144 -20.74 -2.05 -11.20
CA ASN A 144 -21.85 -2.26 -12.12
C ASN A 144 -22.58 -3.59 -11.84
N ARG A 145 -21.85 -4.65 -11.50
CA ARG A 145 -22.44 -5.94 -11.13
C ARG A 145 -23.23 -5.84 -9.84
N ARG A 146 -22.69 -5.15 -8.83
CA ARG A 146 -23.35 -4.98 -7.53
C ARG A 146 -24.59 -4.10 -7.63
N GLN A 147 -24.55 -3.05 -8.44
CA GLN A 147 -25.71 -2.23 -8.75
C GLN A 147 -26.79 -3.03 -9.49
N GLY A 148 -26.40 -3.82 -10.50
CA GLY A 148 -27.34 -4.68 -11.22
C GLY A 148 -28.01 -5.75 -10.33
N GLU A 149 -27.29 -6.28 -9.34
CA GLU A 149 -27.86 -7.17 -8.33
C GLU A 149 -28.94 -6.46 -7.50
N LEU A 150 -28.68 -5.24 -7.02
CA LEU A 150 -29.66 -4.43 -6.29
C LEU A 150 -30.89 -4.15 -7.16
N ASP A 151 -30.68 -3.73 -8.41
CA ASP A 151 -31.76 -3.40 -9.34
C ASP A 151 -32.66 -4.62 -9.58
N HIS A 152 -32.09 -5.81 -9.81
CA HIS A 152 -32.87 -7.05 -9.96
C HIS A 152 -33.66 -7.38 -8.68
N LEU A 153 -33.08 -7.23 -7.49
CA LEU A 153 -33.80 -7.48 -6.24
C LEU A 153 -35.01 -6.56 -6.08
N VAL A 154 -34.84 -5.27 -6.40
CA VAL A 154 -35.86 -4.23 -6.20
C VAL A 154 -36.92 -4.25 -7.31
N GLN A 155 -36.52 -4.38 -8.56
CA GLN A 155 -37.40 -4.22 -9.72
C GLN A 155 -38.07 -5.53 -10.15
N ASP A 156 -37.44 -6.69 -9.90
CA ASP A 156 -37.96 -7.98 -10.33
C ASP A 156 -38.37 -8.86 -9.15
N ALA A 157 -37.43 -9.13 -8.22
CA ALA A 157 -37.63 -10.14 -7.18
C ALA A 157 -38.68 -9.73 -6.13
N LEU A 158 -38.63 -8.50 -5.63
CA LEU A 158 -39.60 -7.99 -4.66
C LEU A 158 -41.04 -7.98 -5.22
N PRO A 159 -41.31 -7.44 -6.43
CA PRO A 159 -42.64 -7.51 -7.04
C PRO A 159 -43.12 -8.95 -7.27
N ALA A 160 -42.22 -9.85 -7.69
CA ALA A 160 -42.57 -11.26 -7.89
C ALA A 160 -43.01 -11.92 -6.59
N VAL A 161 -42.30 -11.70 -5.47
CA VAL A 161 -42.68 -12.25 -4.17
C VAL A 161 -43.95 -11.58 -3.62
N ALA A 162 -44.15 -10.28 -3.83
CA ALA A 162 -45.39 -9.60 -3.44
C ALA A 162 -46.62 -10.22 -4.15
N LYS A 163 -46.47 -10.58 -5.42
CA LYS A 163 -47.51 -11.30 -6.16
C LYS A 163 -47.78 -12.69 -5.57
N GLN A 164 -46.73 -13.45 -5.23
CA GLN A 164 -46.85 -14.76 -4.57
C GLN A 164 -47.59 -14.68 -3.23
N ILE A 165 -47.28 -13.65 -2.43
CA ILE A 165 -47.98 -13.40 -1.16
C ILE A 165 -49.47 -13.14 -1.40
N GLY A 166 -49.81 -12.33 -2.40
CA GLY A 166 -51.21 -12.03 -2.76
C GLY A 166 -51.97 -13.27 -3.25
N GLU A 167 -51.34 -14.11 -4.06
CA GLU A 167 -51.89 -15.39 -4.52
C GLU A 167 -52.12 -16.35 -3.34
N ALA A 168 -51.11 -16.56 -2.50
CA ALA A 168 -51.20 -17.40 -1.31
C ALA A 168 -52.28 -16.90 -0.32
N ALA A 169 -52.46 -15.58 -0.21
CA ALA A 169 -53.48 -14.98 0.66
C ALA A 169 -54.91 -15.19 0.17
N SER A 170 -55.11 -15.40 -1.13
CA SER A 170 -56.43 -15.68 -1.71
C SER A 170 -56.98 -17.07 -1.35
N HIS A 171 -56.14 -17.97 -0.84
CA HIS A 171 -56.50 -19.36 -0.49
C HIS A 171 -57.20 -19.52 0.88
N GLY A 172 -57.51 -18.42 1.58
CA GLY A 172 -58.52 -18.36 2.65
C GLY A 172 -58.09 -18.85 4.04
N ASP A 173 -57.32 -19.94 4.15
CA ASP A 173 -56.79 -20.42 5.43
C ASP A 173 -55.30 -20.05 5.57
N LEU A 174 -55.05 -18.86 6.09
CA LEU A 174 -53.71 -18.28 6.22
C LEU A 174 -52.89 -18.89 7.37
N SER A 175 -53.55 -19.48 8.37
CA SER A 175 -52.89 -19.99 9.59
C SER A 175 -52.11 -21.28 9.38
N GLU A 176 -52.49 -22.09 8.37
CA GLU A 176 -51.79 -23.33 8.00
C GLU A 176 -51.09 -23.24 6.63
N ASN A 177 -51.16 -22.09 5.96
CA ASN A 177 -50.60 -21.93 4.62
C ASN A 177 -49.07 -21.78 4.67
N ALA A 178 -48.37 -22.92 4.55
CA ALA A 178 -46.92 -22.99 4.46
C ALA A 178 -46.35 -22.14 3.30
N GLU A 179 -47.08 -22.00 2.19
CA GLU A 179 -46.64 -21.18 1.04
C GLU A 179 -46.69 -19.68 1.37
N TYR A 180 -47.70 -19.24 2.12
CA TYR A 180 -47.79 -17.84 2.57
C TYR A 180 -46.64 -17.48 3.52
N THR A 181 -46.37 -18.33 4.51
CA THR A 181 -45.27 -18.14 5.45
C THR A 181 -43.92 -18.13 4.73
N ALA A 182 -43.67 -19.09 3.83
CA ALA A 182 -42.44 -19.14 3.03
C ALA A 182 -42.27 -17.90 2.13
N ALA A 183 -43.36 -17.38 1.57
CA ALA A 183 -43.31 -16.17 0.74
C ALA A 183 -42.98 -14.92 1.57
N LEU A 184 -43.49 -14.80 2.80
CA LEU A 184 -43.13 -13.74 3.74
C LEU A 184 -41.65 -13.81 4.13
N GLU A 185 -41.15 -14.98 4.50
CA GLU A 185 -39.73 -15.18 4.84
C GLU A 185 -38.82 -14.80 3.66
N LYS A 186 -39.20 -15.21 2.44
CA LYS A 186 -38.47 -14.86 1.23
C LYS A 186 -38.46 -13.36 0.97
N ARG A 187 -39.59 -12.66 1.14
CA ARG A 187 -39.66 -11.19 1.03
C ARG A 187 -38.69 -10.55 2.01
N ASP A 188 -38.68 -10.99 3.26
CA ASP A 188 -37.85 -10.42 4.31
C ASP A 188 -36.36 -10.66 4.03
N GLN A 189 -36.01 -11.86 3.52
CA GLN A 189 -34.65 -12.17 3.08
C GLN A 189 -34.19 -11.28 1.92
N ILE A 190 -35.03 -11.11 0.89
CA ILE A 190 -34.74 -10.22 -0.25
C ILE A 190 -34.58 -8.78 0.23
N THR A 191 -35.50 -8.30 1.07
CA THR A 191 -35.48 -6.92 1.58
C THR A 191 -34.22 -6.65 2.40
N SER A 192 -33.88 -7.56 3.32
CA SER A 192 -32.64 -7.48 4.11
C SER A 192 -31.40 -7.46 3.23
N THR A 193 -31.38 -8.28 2.18
CA THR A 193 -30.27 -8.32 1.22
C THR A 193 -30.15 -7.02 0.44
N ALA A 194 -31.26 -6.49 -0.07
CA ALA A 194 -31.28 -5.23 -0.82
C ALA A 194 -30.80 -4.05 0.04
N THR A 195 -31.31 -3.91 1.28
CA THR A 195 -30.87 -2.86 2.22
C THR A 195 -29.39 -2.96 2.54
N ARG A 196 -28.86 -4.18 2.70
CA ARG A 196 -27.42 -4.39 2.93
C ARG A 196 -26.61 -3.93 1.71
N ILE A 197 -27.00 -4.35 0.51
CA ILE A 197 -26.29 -3.97 -0.74
C ILE A 197 -26.33 -2.45 -0.92
N GLU A 198 -27.48 -1.80 -0.69
CA GLU A 198 -27.63 -0.34 -0.75
C GLU A 198 -26.67 0.37 0.23
N SER A 199 -26.58 -0.12 1.48
CA SER A 199 -25.63 0.41 2.47
C SER A 199 -24.16 0.20 2.07
N GLU A 200 -23.82 -0.90 1.41
CA GLU A 200 -22.45 -1.14 0.94
C GLU A 200 -22.11 -0.23 -0.24
N LEU A 201 -23.03 -0.07 -1.20
CA LEU A 201 -22.90 0.84 -2.35
C LEU A 201 -22.73 2.30 -1.91
N ALA A 202 -23.43 2.73 -0.86
CA ALA A 202 -23.26 4.07 -0.30
C ALA A 202 -21.85 4.36 0.23
N LYS A 203 -21.08 3.32 0.57
CA LYS A 203 -19.69 3.38 1.04
C LYS A 203 -18.67 2.97 -0.03
N ALA A 204 -19.12 2.71 -1.26
CA ALA A 204 -18.25 2.22 -2.31
C ALA A 204 -17.38 3.35 -2.88
N LYS A 205 -16.11 3.02 -3.16
CA LYS A 205 -15.19 3.88 -3.91
C LYS A 205 -14.58 3.06 -5.05
N MET A 206 -14.42 3.69 -6.20
CA MET A 206 -13.65 3.07 -7.28
C MET A 206 -12.17 2.99 -6.89
N ILE A 207 -11.51 1.92 -7.29
CA ILE A 207 -10.05 1.83 -7.16
C ILE A 207 -9.43 2.76 -8.20
N ASP A 208 -8.69 3.75 -7.73
CA ASP A 208 -7.95 4.68 -8.59
C ASP A 208 -6.60 4.03 -8.99
N PRO A 209 -6.16 4.10 -10.26
CA PRO A 209 -4.84 3.65 -10.69
C PRO A 209 -3.68 4.24 -9.86
N GLU A 210 -3.83 5.46 -9.31
CA GLU A 210 -2.84 6.03 -8.39
C GLU A 210 -2.69 5.23 -7.09
N MET A 211 -3.69 4.41 -6.71
CA MET A 211 -3.63 3.52 -5.54
C MET A 211 -2.82 2.24 -5.84
N ALA A 212 -2.73 1.82 -7.09
CA ALA A 212 -1.99 0.63 -7.54
C ALA A 212 -0.47 0.86 -7.61
N ARG A 213 0.07 1.58 -6.61
CA ARG A 213 1.53 1.80 -6.49
C ARG A 213 2.23 0.46 -6.26
N THR A 214 3.41 0.30 -6.84
CA THR A 214 4.16 -0.97 -6.85
C THR A 214 5.30 -1.02 -5.84
N ASP A 215 5.46 0.00 -5.01
CA ASP A 215 6.48 0.08 -3.96
C ASP A 215 6.19 -0.85 -2.77
N PHE A 216 4.92 -1.21 -2.57
CA PHE A 216 4.44 -2.21 -1.61
C PHE A 216 3.11 -2.79 -2.10
N VAL A 217 2.68 -3.91 -1.54
CA VAL A 217 1.39 -4.54 -1.88
C VAL A 217 0.24 -3.65 -1.41
N ASN A 218 -0.61 -3.24 -2.34
CA ASN A 218 -1.76 -2.37 -2.10
C ASN A 218 -3.00 -2.87 -2.87
N ILE A 219 -4.16 -2.29 -2.60
CA ILE A 219 -5.36 -2.45 -3.42
C ILE A 219 -5.05 -2.03 -4.87
N GLY A 220 -5.45 -2.87 -5.83
CA GLY A 220 -5.16 -2.66 -7.25
C GLY A 220 -3.84 -3.26 -7.72
N THR A 221 -3.08 -3.95 -6.86
CA THR A 221 -1.80 -4.57 -7.25
C THR A 221 -1.93 -6.06 -7.56
N ARG A 222 -1.11 -6.54 -8.49
CA ARG A 222 -0.81 -7.94 -8.75
C ARG A 222 0.57 -8.26 -8.22
N VAL A 223 0.67 -9.33 -7.45
CA VAL A 223 1.88 -9.75 -6.76
C VAL A 223 2.26 -11.13 -7.22
N LEU A 224 3.45 -11.26 -7.79
CA LEU A 224 4.06 -12.55 -8.07
C LEU A 224 4.70 -13.04 -6.77
N VAL A 225 4.23 -14.17 -6.27
CA VAL A 225 4.74 -14.78 -5.04
C VAL A 225 5.32 -16.15 -5.34
N ARG A 226 6.37 -16.51 -4.62
CA ARG A 226 6.98 -17.84 -4.67
C ARG A 226 6.74 -18.56 -3.37
N ASP A 227 6.08 -19.71 -3.42
CA ASP A 227 5.91 -20.59 -2.26
C ASP A 227 7.28 -21.18 -1.87
N LEU A 228 7.72 -20.97 -0.63
CA LEU A 228 9.04 -21.36 -0.15
C LEU A 228 9.19 -22.86 0.11
N VAL A 229 8.10 -23.65 0.05
CA VAL A 229 8.12 -25.10 0.25
C VAL A 229 8.11 -25.82 -1.10
N SER A 230 7.24 -25.39 -2.01
CA SER A 230 7.06 -26.01 -3.32
C SER A 230 7.88 -25.35 -4.44
N GLU A 231 8.49 -24.20 -4.18
CA GLU A 231 9.21 -23.34 -5.13
C GLU A 231 8.36 -22.89 -6.33
N ARG A 232 7.04 -23.07 -6.27
CA ARG A 232 6.12 -22.65 -7.33
C ARG A 232 5.79 -21.18 -7.20
N GLU A 233 5.68 -20.53 -8.35
CA GLU A 233 5.24 -19.15 -8.45
C GLU A 233 3.75 -19.07 -8.77
N GLU A 234 3.05 -18.16 -8.11
CA GLU A 234 1.63 -17.87 -8.35
C GLU A 234 1.40 -16.36 -8.34
N ASN A 235 0.39 -15.91 -9.09
CA ASN A 235 -0.01 -14.51 -9.11
C ASN A 235 -1.20 -14.31 -8.18
N LEU A 236 -1.05 -13.40 -7.22
CA LEU A 236 -2.11 -12.95 -6.33
C LEU A 236 -2.47 -11.50 -6.66
N THR A 237 -3.72 -11.25 -6.99
CA THR A 237 -4.21 -9.90 -7.29
C THR A 237 -5.11 -9.42 -6.15
N PHE A 238 -4.90 -8.20 -5.66
CA PHE A 238 -5.62 -7.68 -4.51
C PHE A 238 -6.62 -6.61 -4.93
N LEU A 239 -7.91 -6.97 -5.01
CA LEU A 239 -9.00 -6.09 -5.42
C LEU A 239 -10.11 -6.01 -4.36
N GLY A 240 -11.24 -5.41 -4.73
CA GLY A 240 -12.43 -5.30 -3.90
C GLY A 240 -13.11 -6.62 -3.56
N VAL A 241 -13.98 -6.61 -2.54
CA VAL A 241 -14.84 -7.75 -2.18
C VAL A 241 -15.68 -8.22 -3.37
N TRP A 242 -16.20 -7.28 -4.16
CA TRP A 242 -17.05 -7.58 -5.31
C TRP A 242 -16.26 -8.01 -6.55
N ASP A 243 -14.94 -7.88 -6.52
CA ASP A 243 -14.04 -8.26 -7.61
C ASP A 243 -13.29 -9.56 -7.32
N SER A 244 -13.46 -10.11 -6.11
CA SER A 244 -12.77 -11.31 -5.66
C SER A 244 -13.16 -12.53 -6.52
N ALA A 245 -12.14 -13.22 -7.01
CA ALA A 245 -12.22 -14.50 -7.73
C ALA A 245 -11.05 -15.39 -7.28
N PRO A 246 -11.14 -16.01 -6.08
CA PRO A 246 -10.02 -16.75 -5.47
C PRO A 246 -9.48 -17.88 -6.36
N GLU A 247 -10.35 -18.52 -7.13
CA GLU A 247 -9.98 -19.55 -8.13
C GLU A 247 -9.06 -19.02 -9.24
N SER A 248 -9.10 -17.72 -9.50
CA SER A 248 -8.25 -17.02 -10.48
C SER A 248 -7.12 -16.23 -9.81
N GLY A 249 -6.90 -16.41 -8.51
CA GLY A 249 -5.89 -15.67 -7.75
C GLY A 249 -6.27 -14.23 -7.42
N VAL A 250 -7.53 -13.83 -7.60
CA VAL A 250 -8.01 -12.48 -7.22
C VAL A 250 -8.60 -12.54 -5.82
N LEU A 251 -7.89 -11.95 -4.86
CA LEU A 251 -8.24 -11.90 -3.45
C LEU A 251 -8.84 -10.55 -3.10
N SER A 252 -9.87 -10.57 -2.26
CA SER A 252 -10.34 -9.34 -1.64
C SER A 252 -9.29 -8.78 -0.68
N TYR A 253 -9.05 -7.46 -0.71
CA TYR A 253 -8.09 -6.80 0.17
C TYR A 253 -8.38 -6.99 1.66
N ASN A 254 -9.64 -7.24 2.03
CA ASN A 254 -10.05 -7.46 3.42
C ASN A 254 -9.93 -8.93 3.86
N ALA A 255 -9.57 -9.85 2.96
CA ALA A 255 -9.38 -11.24 3.30
C ALA A 255 -8.19 -11.39 4.26
N PRO A 256 -8.26 -12.25 5.28
CA PRO A 256 -7.16 -12.44 6.23
C PRO A 256 -5.81 -12.77 5.58
N LEU A 257 -5.82 -13.57 4.50
CA LEU A 257 -4.63 -13.85 3.70
C LEU A 257 -4.11 -12.58 3.02
N ALA A 258 -4.98 -11.80 2.38
CA ALA A 258 -4.60 -10.56 1.70
C ALA A 258 -4.00 -9.54 2.67
N LEU A 259 -4.58 -9.39 3.85
CA LEU A 259 -4.06 -8.53 4.91
C LEU A 259 -2.63 -8.92 5.34
N ALA A 260 -2.27 -10.20 5.26
CA ALA A 260 -0.90 -10.63 5.52
C ALA A 260 0.10 -10.15 4.45
N PHE A 261 -0.36 -9.90 3.22
CA PHE A 261 0.45 -9.35 2.14
C PHE A 261 0.46 -7.82 2.12
N MET A 262 -0.61 -7.15 2.53
CA MET A 262 -0.73 -5.68 2.48
C MET A 262 0.45 -4.96 3.13
N GLY A 263 1.04 -4.01 2.40
CA GLY A 263 2.17 -3.19 2.86
C GLY A 263 3.56 -3.85 2.78
N ASN A 264 3.65 -5.15 2.47
CA ASN A 264 4.94 -5.80 2.22
C ASN A 264 5.52 -5.39 0.86
N ARG A 265 6.83 -5.54 0.71
CA ARG A 265 7.60 -5.12 -0.46
C ARG A 265 8.21 -6.32 -1.18
N VAL A 266 8.73 -6.07 -2.37
CA VAL A 266 9.53 -7.07 -3.11
C VAL A 266 10.71 -7.53 -2.25
N GLY A 267 10.85 -8.85 -2.11
CA GLY A 267 11.84 -9.52 -1.27
C GLY A 267 11.36 -9.86 0.15
N ASP A 268 10.21 -9.34 0.59
CA ASP A 268 9.65 -9.69 1.90
C ASP A 268 9.05 -11.09 1.88
N GLN A 269 9.07 -11.74 3.05
CA GLN A 269 8.46 -13.04 3.26
C GLN A 269 7.16 -12.90 4.04
N VAL A 270 6.09 -13.51 3.52
CA VAL A 270 4.76 -13.53 4.12
C VAL A 270 4.46 -14.93 4.61
N GLU A 271 3.95 -15.05 5.83
CA GLU A 271 3.53 -16.33 6.41
C GLU A 271 2.07 -16.26 6.84
N TYR A 272 1.26 -17.23 6.41
CA TYR A 272 -0.16 -17.31 6.77
C TYR A 272 -0.61 -18.76 6.90
N GLY A 273 -1.47 -19.04 7.88
CA GLY A 273 -2.02 -20.36 8.14
C GLY A 273 -2.09 -20.69 9.63
N LYS A 274 -2.63 -21.88 9.94
CA LYS A 274 -2.69 -22.39 11.31
C LYS A 274 -1.33 -22.92 11.75
N GLU A 275 -1.13 -22.99 13.06
CA GLU A 275 0.07 -23.58 13.65
C GLU A 275 0.23 -25.03 13.17
N GLY A 276 1.38 -25.37 12.58
CA GLY A 276 1.66 -26.66 11.95
C GLY A 276 1.36 -26.75 10.45
N GLU A 277 0.57 -25.84 9.88
CA GLU A 277 0.19 -25.81 8.46
C GLU A 277 0.44 -24.43 7.81
N ARG A 278 1.43 -23.69 8.33
CA ARG A 278 1.76 -22.37 7.81
C ARG A 278 2.39 -22.48 6.43
N ARG A 279 1.84 -21.73 5.48
CA ARG A 279 2.45 -21.51 4.18
C ARG A 279 3.27 -20.24 4.22
N ARG A 280 4.39 -20.26 3.51
CA ARG A 280 5.34 -19.15 3.44
C ARG A 280 5.60 -18.80 2.00
N TRP A 281 5.52 -17.52 1.70
CA TRP A 281 5.75 -16.97 0.38
C TRP A 281 6.85 -15.92 0.43
N GLU A 282 7.61 -15.80 -0.65
CA GLU A 282 8.47 -14.65 -0.93
C GLU A 282 7.82 -13.80 -2.02
N ILE A 283 7.80 -12.48 -1.84
CA ILE A 283 7.29 -11.56 -2.84
C ILE A 283 8.37 -11.34 -3.90
N VAL A 284 8.12 -11.80 -5.13
CA VAL A 284 9.08 -11.74 -6.24
C VAL A 284 8.92 -10.44 -7.03
N ALA A 285 7.68 -10.01 -7.28
CA ALA A 285 7.38 -8.79 -8.02
C ALA A 285 6.02 -8.22 -7.62
N ILE A 286 5.86 -6.90 -7.79
CA ILE A 286 4.61 -6.18 -7.60
C ILE A 286 4.36 -5.34 -8.85
N GLU A 287 3.19 -5.52 -9.47
CA GLU A 287 2.76 -4.86 -10.70
C GLU A 287 1.36 -4.25 -10.50
N PRO A 288 0.99 -3.20 -11.26
CA PRO A 288 -0.39 -2.73 -11.27
C PRO A 288 -1.30 -3.77 -11.93
N ALA A 289 -2.47 -4.01 -11.34
CA ALA A 289 -3.49 -4.89 -11.91
C ALA A 289 -4.59 -4.14 -12.67
N ILE A 290 -4.64 -2.82 -12.48
CA ILE A 290 -5.61 -1.86 -13.01
C ILE A 290 -4.90 -0.64 -13.58
#